data_AF-A0A813WKE6-F1
#
_entry.id   AF-A0A813WKE6-F1
#
_cell.length_a   1.000
_cell.length_b   1.000
_cell.length_c   1.000
_cell.angle_alpha   90.00
_cell.angle_beta   90.00
_cell.angle_gamma   90.00
#
_symmetry.space_group_name_H-M   'P 1'
#
loop_
_entity.id
_entity.type
_entity.pdbx_description
1 polymer ?
#
loop_
_entity_poly.entity_id
_entity_poly.type
_entity_poly.pdbx_seq_one_letter_code
_entity_poly.pdbx_strand_id
1 'polypeptide(L)'
;MLKFGLLIVLVGLAAAVESDEFKWDTVPPAGNSSQCIYKPETRQLGCRGMSGIVQCEVMGELPKGFEVFGMGREELEGDSPIESIRYFLYPRELNETEYENHIIQVENVAHNVSLYHLESMTETVGLRVPDVKCWSRFIDLFKASTGIQIVKVEDMTTEVSLFGEILVVDKQAQKRWLGWGLGWGGLGLWGWGLGWGLNPFLWG
;
A
#
# COMPACT_ATOMS: atom_id res chain seq x y z
N MET A 1 43.65 24.05 47.87
CA MET A 1 42.31 23.45 47.92
C MET A 1 41.31 24.46 47.36
N LEU A 2 40.97 24.37 46.07
CA LEU A 2 39.80 25.06 45.53
C LEU A 2 39.13 24.11 44.55
N LYS A 3 37.84 23.91 44.78
CA LYS A 3 37.04 22.77 44.34
C LYS A 3 36.60 22.92 42.87
N PHE A 4 36.61 21.76 42.22
CA PHE A 4 35.70 21.31 41.15
C PHE A 4 34.41 22.12 40.96
N GLY A 5 34.04 22.33 39.70
CA GLY A 5 32.65 22.61 39.36
C GLY A 5 32.40 23.20 37.98
N LEU A 6 32.98 22.64 36.90
CA LEU A 6 32.52 22.95 35.54
C LEU A 6 31.40 21.97 35.17
N LEU A 7 30.17 22.40 35.36
CA LEU A 7 28.95 21.69 34.99
C LEU A 7 28.73 21.84 33.48
N ILE A 8 29.00 20.79 32.71
CA ILE A 8 28.64 20.70 31.30
C ILE A 8 27.15 20.35 31.23
N VAL A 9 26.30 21.34 30.97
CA VAL A 9 24.88 21.12 30.66
C VAL A 9 24.78 20.83 29.17
N LEU A 10 24.90 19.55 28.80
CA LEU A 10 24.48 19.06 27.49
C LEU A 10 22.95 19.03 27.47
N VAL A 11 22.35 20.10 26.97
CA VAL A 11 20.93 20.11 26.60
C VAL A 11 20.80 19.17 25.41
N GLY A 12 20.39 17.93 25.69
CA GLY A 12 19.99 16.98 24.66
C GLY A 12 18.76 17.51 23.94
N LEU A 13 18.97 18.10 22.76
CA LEU A 13 17.94 18.17 21.74
C LEU A 13 17.66 16.73 21.29
N ALA A 14 16.85 16.01 22.05
CA ALA A 14 16.10 14.91 21.51
C ALA A 14 15.06 15.55 20.59
N ALA A 15 15.43 15.73 19.32
CA ALA A 15 14.44 15.88 18.29
C ALA A 15 13.55 14.65 18.40
N ALA A 16 12.34 14.84 18.92
CA ALA A 16 11.26 13.90 18.76
C ALA A 16 11.05 13.80 17.24
N VAL A 17 11.70 12.82 16.63
CA VAL A 17 11.32 12.34 15.32
C VAL A 17 9.92 11.78 15.56
N GLU A 18 8.90 12.57 15.28
CA GLU A 18 7.55 12.06 15.09
C GLU A 18 7.68 11.02 13.98
N SER A 19 7.81 9.76 14.39
CA SER A 19 7.69 8.65 13.48
C SER A 19 6.28 8.74 12.93
N ASP A 20 6.18 9.12 11.66
CA ASP A 20 4.92 9.30 10.94
C ASP A 20 4.28 7.92 10.70
N GLU A 21 3.81 7.34 11.81
CA GLU A 21 3.39 5.96 11.90
C GLU A 21 2.12 5.79 11.07
N PHE A 22 2.11 4.74 10.25
CA PHE A 22 0.92 4.39 9.48
C PHE A 22 -0.21 4.06 10.46
N LYS A 23 -1.35 4.77 10.34
CA LYS A 23 -2.53 4.57 11.20
C LYS A 23 -3.29 3.30 10.81
N TRP A 24 -2.65 2.14 10.97
CA TRP A 24 -3.19 0.83 10.62
C TRP A 24 -4.48 0.48 11.35
N ASP A 25 -4.76 1.11 12.49
CA ASP A 25 -6.00 0.92 13.26
C ASP A 25 -7.25 1.34 12.49
N THR A 26 -7.09 2.24 11.51
CA THR A 26 -8.19 2.69 10.64
C THR A 26 -8.45 1.75 9.48
N VAL A 27 -7.60 0.73 9.30
CA VAL A 27 -7.61 -0.20 8.17
C VAL A 27 -7.86 -1.63 8.67
N PRO A 28 -8.91 -2.33 8.20
CA PRO A 28 -9.25 -3.64 8.70
C PRO A 28 -8.23 -4.63 8.15
N PRO A 29 -7.80 -5.63 8.95
CA PRO A 29 -6.89 -6.66 8.46
C PRO A 29 -7.50 -7.38 7.25
N ALA A 30 -6.83 -7.32 6.09
CA ALA A 30 -7.11 -8.24 4.99
C ALA A 30 -6.53 -9.60 5.38
N GLY A 31 -7.37 -10.47 5.95
CA GLY A 31 -6.99 -11.76 6.54
C GLY A 31 -5.71 -12.39 5.98
N ASN A 32 -5.78 -12.98 4.79
CA ASN A 32 -4.67 -13.72 4.17
C ASN A 32 -3.97 -12.96 3.03
N SER A 33 -4.38 -11.72 2.73
CA SER A 33 -3.85 -10.91 1.62
C SER A 33 -2.91 -9.82 2.14
N SER A 34 -2.08 -9.27 1.24
CA SER A 34 -1.19 -8.16 1.59
C SER A 34 -1.91 -6.82 1.41
N GLN A 35 -1.86 -5.94 2.41
CA GLN A 35 -2.41 -4.59 2.33
C GLN A 35 -1.30 -3.58 2.50
N CYS A 36 -1.18 -2.67 1.55
CA CYS A 36 -0.17 -1.65 1.57
C CYS A 36 -0.79 -0.25 1.56
N ILE A 37 -0.08 0.69 2.15
CA ILE A 37 -0.40 2.10 2.18
C ILE A 37 0.83 2.84 1.66
N TYR A 38 0.64 3.61 0.60
CA TYR A 38 1.65 4.51 0.06
C TYR A 38 1.32 5.95 0.46
N LYS A 39 2.29 6.62 1.09
CA LYS A 39 2.23 8.06 1.42
C LYS A 39 3.14 8.82 0.44
N PRO A 40 2.61 9.51 -0.58
CA PRO A 40 3.43 10.25 -1.54
C PRO A 40 4.25 11.36 -0.88
N GLU A 41 3.70 12.03 0.13
CA GLU A 41 4.35 13.16 0.83
C GLU A 41 5.64 12.77 1.53
N THR A 42 5.63 11.62 2.22
CA THR A 42 6.80 11.11 2.95
C THR A 42 7.59 10.07 2.17
N ARG A 43 7.11 9.69 0.98
CA ARG A 43 7.67 8.64 0.13
C ARG A 43 7.86 7.31 0.87
N GLN A 44 6.85 6.94 1.64
CA GLN A 44 6.88 5.69 2.41
C GLN A 44 5.83 4.71 1.90
N LEU A 45 6.23 3.47 1.78
CA LEU A 45 5.32 2.33 1.57
C LEU A 45 5.34 1.50 2.86
N GLY A 46 4.17 1.37 3.48
CA GLY A 46 3.95 0.44 4.58
C GLY A 46 3.06 -0.70 4.09
N CYS A 47 3.45 -1.95 4.33
CA CYS A 47 2.64 -3.12 4.02
C CYS A 47 2.42 -3.98 5.26
N ARG A 48 1.20 -4.49 5.42
CA ARG A 48 0.78 -5.44 6.43
C ARG A 48 0.39 -6.75 5.77
N GLY A 49 0.83 -7.86 6.35
CA GLY A 49 0.43 -9.21 5.96
C GLY A 49 0.58 -10.18 7.13
N MET A 50 0.57 -11.48 6.84
CA MET A 50 0.66 -12.54 7.86
C MET A 50 1.98 -12.51 8.64
N SER A 51 3.08 -12.10 7.99
CA SER A 51 4.41 -12.02 8.60
C SER A 51 4.64 -10.72 9.41
N GLY A 52 3.62 -9.87 9.56
CA GLY A 52 3.70 -8.61 10.28
C GLY A 52 3.64 -7.37 9.37
N ILE A 53 4.31 -6.30 9.80
CA ILE A 53 4.32 -5.00 9.11
C ILE A 53 5.75 -4.70 8.64
N VAL A 54 5.87 -4.28 7.39
CA VAL A 54 7.12 -3.81 6.77
C VAL A 54 6.90 -2.40 6.28
N GLN A 55 7.85 -1.51 6.56
CA GLN A 55 7.82 -0.12 6.14
C GLN A 55 9.17 0.23 5.52
N CYS A 56 9.13 0.78 4.32
CA CYS A 56 10.32 1.18 3.57
C CYS A 56 10.14 2.56 2.97
N GLU A 57 11.24 3.29 2.84
CA GLU A 57 11.31 4.40 1.91
C GLU A 57 11.22 3.86 0.49
N VAL A 58 10.47 4.57 -0.36
CA VAL A 58 10.32 4.26 -1.77
C VAL A 58 10.62 5.48 -2.62
N MET A 59 10.94 5.27 -3.88
CA MET A 59 11.12 6.32 -4.86
C MET A 59 10.21 6.04 -6.07
N GLY A 60 10.04 7.02 -6.94
CA GLY A 60 9.13 6.93 -8.08
C GLY A 60 7.76 7.53 -7.81
N GLU A 61 6.91 7.53 -8.84
CA GLU A 61 5.57 8.09 -8.81
C GLU A 61 4.58 7.10 -9.41
N LEU A 62 3.41 7.00 -8.77
CA LEU A 62 2.28 6.27 -9.30
C LEU A 62 1.48 7.17 -10.26
N PRO A 63 0.83 6.58 -11.28
CA PRO A 63 -0.06 7.32 -12.17
C PRO A 63 -1.13 8.08 -11.37
N LYS A 64 -1.40 9.32 -11.79
CA LYS A 64 -2.44 10.17 -11.16
C LYS A 64 -3.83 9.70 -11.60
N GLY A 65 -4.83 9.94 -10.75
CA GLY A 65 -6.22 9.56 -11.02
C GLY A 65 -6.63 8.23 -10.37
N PHE A 66 -5.68 7.48 -9.81
CA PHE A 66 -5.96 6.20 -9.15
C PHE A 66 -5.58 6.24 -7.68
N GLU A 67 -6.48 5.78 -6.83
CA GLU A 67 -6.22 5.65 -5.40
C GLU A 67 -5.83 4.23 -4.99
N VAL A 68 -6.18 3.22 -5.79
CA VAL A 68 -5.94 1.81 -5.47
C VAL A 68 -5.11 1.15 -6.57
N PHE A 69 -4.11 0.37 -6.16
CA PHE A 69 -3.30 -0.42 -7.07
C PHE A 69 -3.28 -1.89 -6.63
N GLY A 70 -3.87 -2.77 -7.44
CA GLY A 70 -3.82 -4.21 -7.25
C GLY A 70 -2.41 -4.74 -7.50
N MET A 71 -1.94 -5.67 -6.68
CA MET A 71 -0.61 -6.27 -6.82
C MET A 71 -0.70 -7.65 -7.45
N GLY A 72 -0.20 -7.79 -8.67
CA GLY A 72 -0.01 -9.06 -9.37
C GLY A 72 1.43 -9.54 -9.30
N ARG A 73 1.63 -10.86 -9.32
CA ARG A 73 2.97 -11.45 -9.40
C ARG A 73 3.40 -11.54 -10.86
N GLU A 74 4.63 -11.17 -11.16
CA GLU A 74 5.26 -11.60 -12.40
C GLU A 74 5.54 -13.10 -12.31
N GLU A 75 5.18 -13.86 -13.34
CA GLU A 75 5.51 -15.29 -13.42
C GLU A 75 7.02 -15.43 -13.64
N LEU A 76 7.76 -15.51 -12.54
CA LEU A 76 9.20 -15.74 -12.56
C LEU A 76 9.48 -17.25 -12.55
N GLU A 77 10.28 -17.72 -13.50
CA GLU A 77 10.75 -19.10 -13.52
C GLU A 77 11.83 -19.29 -12.44
N GLY A 78 11.59 -20.20 -11.49
CA GLY A 78 12.59 -20.71 -10.54
C GLY A 78 13.09 -19.72 -9.47
N ASP A 79 14.33 -19.95 -9.00
CA ASP A 79 15.00 -19.14 -7.97
C ASP A 79 15.60 -17.86 -8.58
N SER A 80 14.73 -16.96 -9.03
CA SER A 80 15.14 -15.63 -9.50
C SER A 80 15.79 -14.84 -8.34
N PRO A 81 16.86 -14.06 -8.61
CA PRO A 81 17.47 -13.21 -7.59
C PRO A 81 16.47 -12.21 -7.04
N ILE A 82 16.59 -11.87 -5.76
CA ILE A 82 15.66 -10.99 -5.03
C ILE A 82 15.50 -9.63 -5.74
N GLU A 83 16.58 -9.13 -6.32
CA GLU A 83 16.68 -7.87 -7.02
C GLU A 83 15.93 -7.85 -8.36
N SER A 84 15.72 -9.02 -8.99
CA SER A 84 14.97 -9.11 -10.25
C SER A 84 13.47 -9.30 -10.04
N ILE A 85 13.03 -9.54 -8.79
CA ILE A 85 11.60 -9.73 -8.50
C ILE A 85 10.87 -8.41 -8.71
N ARG A 86 9.77 -8.46 -9.46
CA ARG A 86 8.89 -7.34 -9.75
C ARG A 86 7.43 -7.75 -9.55
N TYR A 87 6.63 -6.81 -9.08
CA TYR A 87 5.18 -6.98 -8.95
C TYR A 87 4.48 -5.95 -9.85
N PHE A 88 3.56 -6.41 -10.69
CA PHE A 88 2.77 -5.52 -11.53
C PHE A 88 1.70 -4.82 -10.69
N LEU A 89 1.51 -3.54 -10.94
CA LEU A 89 0.54 -2.71 -10.25
C LEU A 89 -0.60 -2.37 -11.22
N TYR A 90 -1.79 -2.86 -10.91
CA TYR A 90 -3.00 -2.65 -11.69
C TYR A 90 -3.77 -1.48 -11.09
N PRO A 91 -3.84 -0.30 -11.75
CA PRO A 91 -4.54 0.85 -11.21
C PRO A 91 -6.06 0.63 -11.15
N ARG A 92 -6.73 1.32 -10.22
CA ARG A 92 -8.18 1.38 -10.12
C ARG A 92 -8.59 2.62 -9.33
N GLU A 93 -9.69 3.27 -9.74
CA GLU A 93 -10.33 4.30 -8.94
C GLU A 93 -11.02 3.71 -7.70
N LEU A 94 -11.00 4.43 -6.57
CA LEU A 94 -11.53 3.91 -5.30
C LEU A 94 -12.98 3.40 -5.38
N ASN A 95 -13.79 3.97 -6.28
CA ASN A 95 -15.22 3.69 -6.42
C ASN A 95 -15.57 2.63 -7.47
N GLU A 96 -14.62 2.23 -8.29
CA GLU A 96 -14.81 1.27 -9.37
C GLU A 96 -14.45 -0.14 -8.91
N THR A 97 -14.91 -1.17 -9.62
CA THR A 97 -14.63 -2.57 -9.28
C THR A 97 -13.67 -3.23 -10.26
N GLU A 98 -13.49 -2.61 -11.42
CA GLU A 98 -12.63 -3.10 -12.48
C GLU A 98 -11.26 -2.47 -12.35
N TYR A 99 -10.24 -3.24 -12.71
CA TYR A 99 -8.85 -2.80 -12.69
C TYR A 99 -8.43 -2.40 -14.09
N GLU A 100 -7.65 -1.35 -14.22
CA GLU A 100 -6.97 -1.00 -15.45
C GLU A 100 -5.73 -1.84 -15.66
N ASN A 101 -5.24 -1.86 -16.90
CA ASN A 101 -4.02 -2.57 -17.24
C ASN A 101 -2.80 -1.92 -16.55
N HIS A 102 -1.88 -2.75 -16.06
CA HIS A 102 -0.60 -2.31 -15.51
C HIS A 102 0.32 -1.64 -16.55
N ILE A 103 -0.02 -1.71 -17.84
CA ILE A 103 0.66 -0.98 -18.92
C ILE A 103 -0.10 0.31 -19.20
N ILE A 104 0.50 1.45 -18.89
CA ILE A 104 -0.09 2.77 -19.17
C ILE A 104 0.67 3.50 -20.28
N GLN A 105 0.00 4.40 -20.98
CA GLN A 105 0.65 5.29 -21.94
C GLN A 105 0.97 6.64 -21.32
N VAL A 106 2.25 7.00 -21.28
CA VAL A 106 2.75 8.32 -20.89
C VAL A 106 3.50 8.89 -22.07
N GLU A 107 3.06 10.05 -22.59
CA GLU A 107 3.70 10.70 -23.75
C GLU A 107 3.81 9.81 -25.00
N ASN A 108 2.82 8.93 -25.24
CA ASN A 108 2.79 7.91 -26.31
C ASN A 108 3.82 6.77 -26.16
N VAL A 109 4.45 6.63 -24.99
CA VAL A 109 5.32 5.51 -24.64
C VAL A 109 4.59 4.61 -23.65
N ALA A 110 4.62 3.31 -23.89
CA ALA A 110 4.03 2.32 -22.98
C ALA A 110 5.00 2.08 -21.81
N HIS A 111 4.50 2.23 -20.59
CA HIS A 111 5.24 1.99 -19.35
C HIS A 111 4.53 0.98 -18.47
N ASN A 112 5.29 0.03 -17.93
CA ASN A 112 4.78 -0.93 -16.95
C ASN A 112 4.83 -0.32 -15.55
N VAL A 113 3.66 -0.11 -14.96
CA VAL A 113 3.52 0.31 -13.57
C VAL A 113 3.85 -0.89 -12.68
N SER A 114 4.93 -0.77 -11.90
CA SER A 114 5.43 -1.90 -11.10
C SER A 114 6.04 -1.48 -9.77
N LEU A 115 6.10 -2.44 -8.84
CA LEU A 115 6.82 -2.36 -7.57
C LEU A 115 8.03 -3.29 -7.61
N TYR A 116 9.24 -2.75 -7.42
CA TYR A 116 10.49 -3.53 -7.52
C TYR A 116 11.66 -2.90 -6.76
N HIS A 117 12.80 -3.60 -6.71
CA HIS A 117 14.06 -3.05 -6.21
C HIS A 117 14.85 -2.37 -7.32
N LEU A 118 15.26 -1.12 -7.07
CA LEU A 118 16.22 -0.42 -7.94
C LEU A 118 16.90 0.71 -7.17
N GLU A 119 18.23 0.66 -7.13
CA GLU A 119 19.06 1.66 -6.46
C GLU A 119 19.05 3.02 -7.20
N SER A 120 19.09 3.00 -8.54
CA SER A 120 19.21 4.22 -9.37
C SER A 120 17.88 4.89 -9.70
N MET A 121 17.92 6.22 -9.86
CA MET A 121 16.79 7.04 -10.35
C MET A 121 16.72 6.92 -11.89
N THR A 122 16.17 5.84 -12.43
CA THR A 122 15.70 5.85 -13.82
C THR A 122 14.23 6.24 -13.87
N GLU A 123 13.87 7.07 -14.86
CA GLU A 123 12.49 7.49 -15.13
C GLU A 123 11.65 6.25 -15.46
N THR A 124 11.00 5.71 -14.44
CA THR A 124 10.18 4.51 -14.54
C THR A 124 8.92 4.75 -13.73
N VAL A 125 7.78 4.42 -14.33
CA VAL A 125 6.47 4.59 -13.69
C VAL A 125 6.28 3.49 -12.66
N GLY A 126 5.90 3.84 -11.44
CA GLY A 126 5.72 2.89 -10.35
C GLY A 126 6.50 3.26 -9.08
N LEU A 127 6.66 2.28 -8.21
CA LEU A 127 7.35 2.43 -6.93
C LEU A 127 8.60 1.57 -6.91
N ARG A 128 9.71 2.12 -6.40
CA ARG A 128 10.95 1.38 -6.23
C ARG A 128 11.47 1.46 -4.81
N VAL A 129 11.98 0.34 -4.31
CA VAL A 129 12.58 0.23 -2.97
C VAL A 129 14.10 0.19 -3.12
N PRO A 130 14.83 1.27 -2.81
CA PRO A 130 16.27 1.33 -3.03
C PRO A 130 17.06 0.45 -2.03
N ASP A 131 16.57 0.26 -0.81
CA ASP A 131 17.21 -0.62 0.17
C ASP A 131 16.84 -2.09 -0.09
N VAL A 132 17.81 -2.88 -0.54
CA VAL A 132 17.65 -4.33 -0.81
C VAL A 132 17.23 -5.12 0.42
N LYS A 133 17.66 -4.72 1.63
CA LYS A 133 17.25 -5.40 2.88
C LYS A 133 15.80 -5.10 3.22
N CYS A 134 15.33 -3.90 2.87
CA CYS A 134 13.93 -3.55 3.05
C CYS A 134 13.06 -4.24 1.99
N TRP A 135 13.57 -4.33 0.75
CA TRP A 135 12.93 -5.07 -0.32
C TRP A 135 12.75 -6.57 -0.03
N SER A 136 13.79 -7.22 0.51
CA SER A 136 13.70 -8.64 0.87
C SER A 136 12.59 -8.89 1.90
N ARG A 137 12.41 -7.98 2.86
CA ARG A 137 11.31 -8.05 3.85
C ARG A 137 9.94 -7.93 3.19
N PHE A 138 9.78 -7.08 2.17
CA PHE A 138 8.53 -7.04 1.40
C PHE A 138 8.27 -8.34 0.65
N ILE A 139 9.28 -8.90 -0.01
CA ILE A 139 9.15 -10.18 -0.71
C ILE A 139 8.73 -11.28 0.25
N ASP A 140 9.34 -11.36 1.43
CA ASP A 140 8.97 -12.37 2.44
C ASP A 140 7.53 -12.19 2.93
N LEU A 141 7.10 -10.94 3.12
CA LEU A 141 5.71 -10.61 3.46
C LEU A 141 4.74 -11.03 2.35
N PHE A 142 5.06 -10.73 1.09
CA PHE A 142 4.22 -11.04 -0.07
C PHE A 142 4.19 -12.53 -0.41
N LYS A 143 5.29 -13.26 -0.19
CA LYS A 143 5.35 -14.73 -0.33
C LYS A 143 4.47 -15.43 0.69
N ALA A 144 4.35 -14.89 1.90
CA ALA A 144 3.46 -15.41 2.93
C ALA A 144 1.97 -15.13 2.65
N SER A 145 1.65 -14.25 1.68
CA SER A 145 0.28 -13.97 1.27
C SER A 145 -0.34 -15.19 0.58
N THR A 146 -1.47 -15.66 1.12
CA THR A 146 -2.23 -16.80 0.58
C THR A 146 -3.60 -16.39 0.02
N GLY A 147 -4.06 -15.18 0.34
CA GLY A 147 -5.30 -14.62 -0.20
C GLY A 147 -5.07 -14.11 -1.62
N ILE A 148 -5.70 -14.78 -2.58
CA ILE A 148 -5.68 -14.42 -4.00
C ILE A 148 -7.08 -13.97 -4.41
N GLN A 149 -7.16 -12.84 -5.10
CA GLN A 149 -8.36 -12.33 -5.74
C GLN A 149 -8.19 -12.43 -7.25
N ILE A 150 -9.12 -13.09 -7.91
CA ILE A 150 -9.17 -13.14 -9.37
C ILE A 150 -10.00 -11.95 -9.84
N VAL A 151 -9.42 -11.09 -10.67
CA VAL A 151 -10.06 -9.87 -11.16
C VAL A 151 -10.05 -9.79 -12.67
N LYS A 152 -11.03 -9.07 -13.21
CA LYS A 152 -11.01 -8.65 -14.61
C LYS A 152 -10.21 -7.36 -14.72
N VAL A 153 -9.38 -7.31 -15.75
CA VAL A 153 -8.58 -6.14 -16.10
C VAL A 153 -9.07 -5.63 -17.44
N GLU A 154 -9.25 -4.31 -17.55
CA GLU A 154 -9.63 -3.66 -18.79
C GLU A 154 -8.64 -4.01 -19.91
N ASP A 155 -9.17 -4.22 -21.12
CA ASP A 155 -8.41 -4.62 -22.31
C ASP A 155 -7.63 -5.95 -22.22
N MET A 156 -7.86 -6.74 -21.17
CA MET A 156 -7.31 -8.10 -21.04
C MET A 156 -8.42 -9.14 -21.20
N THR A 157 -8.17 -10.16 -22.03
CA THR A 157 -9.10 -11.28 -22.21
C THR A 157 -9.00 -12.31 -21.09
N THR A 158 -7.91 -12.30 -20.35
CA THR A 158 -7.59 -13.20 -19.24
C THR A 158 -7.76 -12.51 -17.91
N GLU A 159 -8.37 -13.19 -16.95
CA GLU A 159 -8.42 -12.73 -15.56
C GLU A 159 -7.03 -12.75 -14.93
N VAL A 160 -6.78 -11.82 -14.01
CA VAL A 160 -5.49 -11.66 -13.33
C VAL A 160 -5.65 -12.03 -11.86
N SER A 161 -4.67 -12.75 -11.32
CA SER A 161 -4.59 -13.08 -9.90
C SER A 161 -3.83 -12.01 -9.13
N LEU A 162 -4.54 -11.29 -8.27
CA LEU A 162 -3.97 -10.29 -7.35
C LEU A 162 -3.83 -10.88 -5.95
N PHE A 163 -2.71 -10.60 -5.27
CA PHE A 163 -2.47 -11.11 -3.90
C PHE A 163 -2.56 -10.03 -2.82
N GLY A 164 -2.81 -8.78 -3.23
CA GLY A 164 -2.90 -7.64 -2.34
C GLY A 164 -3.19 -6.34 -3.08
N GLU A 165 -3.29 -5.25 -2.33
CA GLU A 165 -3.57 -3.91 -2.86
C GLU A 165 -2.69 -2.86 -2.16
N ILE A 166 -2.34 -1.79 -2.89
CA ILE A 166 -1.71 -0.57 -2.38
C ILE A 166 -2.75 0.54 -2.43
N LEU A 167 -3.03 1.16 -1.28
CA LEU A 167 -3.83 2.38 -1.19
C LEU A 167 -2.92 3.60 -1.18
N VAL A 168 -3.13 4.53 -2.11
CA VAL A 168 -2.46 5.83 -2.12
C VAL A 168 -3.21 6.76 -1.19
N VAL A 169 -2.57 7.17 -0.10
CA VAL A 169 -3.15 8.14 0.85
C VAL A 169 -2.63 9.52 0.47
N ASP A 170 -3.30 10.13 -0.51
CA ASP A 170 -3.26 11.58 -0.74
C ASP A 170 -4.41 12.30 -0.01
N LYS A 171 -5.43 11.55 0.44
CA LYS A 171 -6.70 12.02 1.00
C LYS A 171 -7.17 11.08 2.11
N GLN A 172 -8.03 11.57 3.01
CA GLN A 172 -8.61 10.77 4.10
C GLN A 172 -9.24 9.48 3.55
N ALA A 173 -8.74 8.33 4.01
CA ALA A 173 -9.22 7.01 3.60
C ALA A 173 -10.75 6.91 3.77
N GLN A 174 -11.49 6.78 2.67
CA GLN A 174 -12.92 6.55 2.74
C GLN A 174 -13.21 5.10 3.13
N LYS A 175 -14.27 4.92 3.93
CA LYS A 175 -14.70 3.65 4.54
C LYS A 175 -14.95 2.50 3.55
N ARG A 176 -14.97 2.74 2.24
CA ARG A 176 -15.28 1.72 1.22
C ARG A 176 -14.16 0.69 1.04
N TRP A 177 -12.91 1.03 1.37
CA TRP A 177 -11.80 0.07 1.45
C TRP A 177 -11.95 -0.91 2.64
N LEU A 178 -12.91 -0.66 3.55
CA LEU A 178 -12.98 -1.31 4.85
C LEU A 178 -13.91 -2.54 4.94
N GLY A 179 -14.54 -3.06 3.88
CA GLY A 179 -15.43 -4.20 4.13
C GLY A 179 -16.35 -4.82 3.08
N TRP A 180 -16.16 -4.67 1.77
CA TRP A 180 -17.02 -5.38 0.81
C TRP A 180 -16.20 -5.96 -0.35
N GLY A 181 -15.70 -7.19 -0.16
CA GLY A 181 -14.97 -7.94 -1.17
C GLY A 181 -14.53 -9.34 -0.71
N LEU A 182 -14.46 -9.57 0.60
CA LEU A 182 -14.23 -10.91 1.16
C LEU A 182 -15.57 -11.53 1.54
N GLY A 183 -16.00 -12.51 0.74
CA GLY A 183 -17.28 -13.19 0.85
C GLY A 183 -17.58 -13.70 2.25
N TRP A 184 -18.67 -13.21 2.83
CA TRP A 184 -19.43 -13.93 3.84
C TRP A 184 -20.33 -14.93 3.13
N GLY A 185 -19.76 -16.07 2.77
CA GLY A 185 -20.55 -17.26 2.49
C GLY A 185 -21.17 -17.76 3.80
N GLY A 186 -22.49 -17.61 3.93
CA GLY A 186 -23.30 -18.45 4.81
C GLY A 186 -23.97 -17.76 6.00
N LEU A 187 -25.28 -17.51 5.83
CA LEU A 187 -26.35 -17.43 6.86
C LEU A 187 -26.49 -16.13 7.67
N GLY A 188 -27.55 -15.37 7.34
CA GLY A 188 -28.11 -14.27 8.15
C GLY A 188 -28.74 -13.16 7.27
N LEU A 189 -29.80 -13.39 6.50
CA LEU A 189 -31.20 -13.17 6.91
C LEU A 189 -31.44 -11.82 7.64
N TRP A 190 -31.99 -10.84 6.90
CA TRP A 190 -32.86 -9.72 7.32
C TRP A 190 -32.32 -8.52 8.14
N GLY A 191 -32.58 -7.30 7.62
CA GLY A 191 -32.67 -6.01 8.36
C GLY A 191 -31.32 -5.45 8.78
N TRP A 192 -30.96 -4.18 8.66
CA TRP A 192 -31.67 -2.91 8.87
C TRP A 192 -30.93 -1.86 8.00
N GLY A 193 -31.54 -0.91 7.30
CA GLY A 193 -32.74 -0.17 7.66
C GLY A 193 -32.39 0.98 8.62
N LEU A 194 -32.16 2.17 8.05
CA LEU A 194 -32.28 3.49 8.70
C LEU A 194 -31.22 3.88 9.74
N GLY A 195 -30.56 5.02 9.48
CA GLY A 195 -29.70 5.68 10.45
C GLY A 195 -29.11 7.00 9.94
N TRP A 196 -29.94 7.81 9.29
CA TRP A 196 -29.64 9.23 9.06
C TRP A 196 -29.32 9.91 10.40
N GLY A 197 -28.26 10.70 10.40
CA GLY A 197 -27.83 11.46 11.57
C GLY A 197 -28.95 12.36 12.09
N LEU A 198 -29.27 12.20 13.38
CA LEU A 198 -29.92 13.25 14.14
C LEU A 198 -28.84 14.19 14.65
N ASN A 199 -28.84 15.37 14.06
CA ASN A 199 -28.13 16.56 14.48
C ASN A 199 -28.76 17.08 15.79
N PRO A 200 -28.03 17.23 16.92
CA PRO A 200 -28.62 17.70 18.16
C PRO A 200 -28.46 19.21 18.31
N PHE A 201 -28.94 20.02 17.37
CA PHE A 201 -29.06 21.47 17.57
C PHE A 201 -30.13 22.03 16.64
N LEU A 202 -31.22 22.52 17.22
CA LEU A 202 -31.76 23.87 16.98
C LEU A 202 -33.01 24.08 17.84
N TRP A 203 -32.90 25.08 18.72
CA TRP A 203 -34.00 25.75 19.39
C TRP A 203 -34.84 26.57 18.39
N GLY A 204 -36.13 26.72 18.68
CA GLY A 204 -37.07 27.59 17.99
C GLY A 204 -38.50 27.24 18.34
#